data_AF-A0A4D4K3T1-F1
#
_entry.id   AF-A0A4D4K3T1-F1
#
_cell.length_a   1.000
_cell.length_b   1.000
_cell.length_c   1.000
_cell.angle_alpha   90.00
_cell.angle_beta   90.00
_cell.angle_gamma   90.00
#
_symmetry.space_group_name_H-M   'P 1'
#
loop_
_entity.id
_entity.type
_entity.pdbx_description
1 polymer ?
#
loop_
_entity_poly.entity_id
_entity_poly.type
_entity_poly.pdbx_seq_one_letter_code
_entity_poly.pdbx_strand_id
1 'polypeptide(L)'
;MCDLGNALLAALTDAGLPRARATGTVFGLLHFVLGHTIEEQAREGLRAAKQWDPDRVVAAAGDFHGLAAGLAAFETASPDERLADGVGGILDGVRHRVGVRKGGGDSASGAVS
;
A
#
# COMPACT_ATOMS: atom_id res chain seq x y z
N MET A 1 -11.89 15.04 -8.68
CA MET A 1 -10.56 14.74 -8.11
C MET A 1 -10.29 15.55 -6.84
N CYS A 2 -10.58 16.86 -6.83
CA CYS A 2 -10.39 17.71 -5.64
C CYS A 2 -11.20 17.26 -4.41
N ASP A 3 -12.44 16.79 -4.59
CA ASP A 3 -13.29 16.41 -3.45
C ASP A 3 -12.82 15.13 -2.74
N LEU A 4 -12.35 14.13 -3.50
CA LEU A 4 -11.78 12.90 -2.94
C LEU A 4 -10.48 13.15 -2.19
N GLY A 5 -9.57 13.95 -2.76
CA GLY A 5 -8.31 14.31 -2.11
C GLY A 5 -8.55 15.05 -0.78
N ASN A 6 -9.51 15.97 -0.74
CA ASN A 6 -9.88 16.69 0.47
C ASN A 6 -10.51 15.77 1.52
N ALA A 7 -11.40 14.86 1.12
CA ALA A 7 -12.01 13.89 2.03
C ALA A 7 -10.97 12.93 2.65
N LEU A 8 -10.03 12.42 1.84
CA LEU A 8 -8.95 11.56 2.32
C LEU A 8 -8.00 12.30 3.27
N LEU A 9 -7.65 13.54 2.93
CA LEU A 9 -6.81 14.37 3.80
C LEU A 9 -7.48 14.60 5.15
N ALA A 10 -8.77 14.97 5.15
CA ALA A 10 -9.55 15.17 6.38
C ALA A 10 -9.61 13.90 7.23
N ALA A 11 -9.96 12.75 6.64
CA ALA A 11 -10.04 11.49 7.36
C ALA A 11 -8.71 11.09 8.02
N LEU A 12 -7.58 11.28 7.32
CA LEU A 12 -6.25 10.98 7.87
C LEU A 12 -5.85 11.97 8.97
N THR A 13 -6.18 13.26 8.84
CA THR A 13 -5.91 14.23 9.90
C THR A 13 -6.76 13.97 11.13
N ASP A 14 -8.04 13.61 10.95
CA ASP A 14 -8.96 13.26 12.04
C ASP A 14 -8.51 11.99 12.76
N ALA A 15 -7.90 11.05 12.04
CA ALA A 15 -7.25 9.88 12.62
C ALA A 15 -5.96 10.20 13.40
N GLY A 16 -5.49 11.46 13.40
CA GLY A 16 -4.30 11.89 14.14
C GLY A 16 -2.99 11.83 13.34
N LEU A 17 -3.04 11.85 12.00
CA LEU A 17 -1.85 12.13 11.18
C LEU A 17 -1.57 13.64 11.10
N PRO A 18 -0.32 14.09 11.35
CA PRO A 18 0.08 15.45 11.02
C PRO A 18 -0.19 15.75 9.54
N ARG A 19 -0.72 16.94 9.24
CA ARG A 19 -1.19 17.32 7.90
C ARG A 19 -0.17 17.01 6.80
N ALA A 20 1.10 17.34 6.99
CA ALA A 20 2.15 17.05 6.00
C ALA A 20 2.27 15.54 5.68
N ARG A 21 2.18 14.68 6.71
CA ARG A 21 2.21 13.22 6.53
C ARG A 21 0.91 12.68 5.95
N ALA A 22 -0.23 13.28 6.30
CA ALA A 22 -1.52 12.95 5.71
C ALA A 22 -1.50 13.22 4.19
N THR A 23 -1.05 14.41 3.77
CA THR A 23 -0.86 14.75 2.34
C THR A 23 0.04 13.73 1.64
N GLY A 24 1.20 13.41 2.22
CA GLY A 24 2.10 12.40 1.64
C GLY A 24 1.44 11.02 1.51
N THR A 25 0.60 10.63 2.48
CA THR A 25 -0.15 9.37 2.43
C THR A 25 -1.22 9.37 1.34
N VAL A 26 -1.95 10.47 1.15
CA VAL A 26 -2.93 10.62 0.05
C VAL A 26 -2.25 10.44 -1.30
N PHE A 27 -1.13 11.13 -1.54
CA PHE A 27 -0.38 10.97 -2.78
C PHE A 27 0.24 9.58 -2.91
N GLY A 28 0.71 8.96 -1.83
CA GLY A 28 1.22 7.59 -1.84
C GLY A 28 0.16 6.59 -2.27
N LEU A 29 -1.05 6.69 -1.71
CA LEU A 29 -2.20 5.87 -2.12
C LEU A 29 -2.57 6.08 -3.59
N LEU A 30 -2.59 7.34 -4.05
CA LEU A 30 -2.86 7.65 -5.46
C LEU A 30 -1.84 6.98 -6.40
N HIS A 31 -0.54 7.09 -6.09
CA HIS A 31 0.52 6.47 -6.88
C HIS A 31 0.43 4.95 -6.86
N PHE A 32 0.12 4.36 -5.70
CA PHE A 32 -0.09 2.93 -5.58
C PHE A 32 -1.26 2.45 -6.45
N VAL A 33 -2.44 3.07 -6.33
CA VAL A 33 -3.63 2.70 -7.12
C VAL A 33 -3.38 2.86 -8.62
N LEU A 34 -2.71 3.96 -9.02
CA LEU A 34 -2.36 4.19 -10.41
C LEU A 34 -1.38 3.14 -10.94
N GLY A 35 -0.31 2.86 -10.19
CA GLY A 35 0.68 1.84 -10.53
C GLY A 35 0.07 0.45 -10.66
N HIS A 36 -0.75 0.05 -9.68
CA HIS A 36 -1.51 -1.19 -9.70
C HIS A 36 -2.39 -1.28 -10.95
N THR A 37 -3.14 -0.23 -11.26
CA THR A 37 -4.03 -0.20 -12.43
C THR A 37 -3.24 -0.37 -13.73
N ILE A 38 -2.11 0.33 -13.89
CA ILE A 38 -1.26 0.23 -15.08
C ILE A 38 -0.70 -1.18 -15.21
N GLU A 39 -0.23 -1.79 -14.11
CA GLU A 39 0.30 -3.14 -14.12
C GLU A 39 -0.77 -4.18 -14.49
N GLU A 40 -1.97 -4.09 -13.92
CA GLU A 40 -3.07 -4.99 -14.26
C GLU A 40 -3.50 -4.85 -15.72
N GLN A 41 -3.59 -3.63 -16.25
CA GLN A 41 -3.90 -3.39 -17.66
C GLN A 41 -2.80 -3.95 -18.58
N ALA A 42 -1.53 -3.81 -18.21
CA ALA A 42 -0.42 -4.38 -18.96
C ALA A 42 -0.47 -5.92 -18.94
N ARG A 43 -0.76 -6.51 -17.77
CA ARG A 43 -0.92 -7.97 -17.62
C ARG A 43 -2.11 -8.49 -18.42
N GLU A 44 -3.24 -7.80 -18.40
CA GLU A 44 -4.41 -8.14 -19.22
C GLU A 44 -4.05 -8.15 -20.71
N GLY A 45 -3.36 -7.11 -21.20
CA GLY A 45 -2.88 -7.04 -22.58
C GLY A 45 -1.95 -8.21 -22.95
N LEU A 46 -1.01 -8.55 -22.06
CA LEU A 46 -0.10 -9.68 -22.25
C LEU A 46 -0.83 -11.04 -22.22
N ARG A 47 -1.83 -11.22 -21.33
CA ARG A 47 -2.67 -12.43 -21.30
C ARG A 47 -3.47 -12.57 -22.58
N ALA A 48 -4.09 -11.50 -23.07
CA ALA A 48 -4.82 -11.50 -24.33
C ALA A 48 -3.91 -11.85 -25.53
N ALA A 49 -2.66 -11.37 -25.52
CA ALA A 49 -1.64 -11.72 -26.49
C ALA A 49 -1.00 -13.11 -26.29
N LYS A 50 -1.39 -13.85 -25.24
CA LYS A 50 -0.79 -15.14 -24.82
C LYS A 50 0.73 -15.04 -24.55
N GLN A 51 1.17 -13.89 -24.06
CA GLN A 51 2.57 -13.58 -23.73
C GLN A 51 2.81 -13.51 -22.21
N TRP A 52 1.75 -13.55 -21.40
CA TRP A 52 1.87 -13.66 -19.95
C TRP A 52 2.14 -15.10 -19.53
N ASP A 53 3.22 -15.31 -18.77
CA ASP A 53 3.62 -16.61 -18.24
C ASP A 53 3.82 -16.49 -16.71
N PRO A 54 2.82 -16.90 -15.91
CA PRO A 54 2.91 -16.89 -14.45
C PRO A 54 4.03 -17.78 -13.91
N ASP A 55 4.31 -18.92 -14.55
CA ASP A 55 5.33 -19.87 -14.09
C ASP A 55 6.72 -19.24 -14.21
N ARG A 56 6.94 -18.44 -15.25
CA ARG A 56 8.17 -17.63 -15.39
C ARG A 56 8.31 -16.59 -14.29
N VAL A 57 7.22 -15.97 -13.84
CA VAL A 57 7.26 -15.01 -12.71
C VAL A 57 7.65 -15.73 -11.42
N VAL A 58 7.03 -16.88 -11.13
CA VAL A 58 7.37 -17.68 -9.94
C VAL A 58 8.80 -18.20 -10.00
N ALA A 59 9.25 -18.68 -11.17
CA ALA A 59 10.62 -19.16 -11.37
C ALA A 59 11.68 -18.06 -11.17
N ALA A 60 11.32 -16.78 -11.33
CA ALA A 60 12.22 -15.66 -11.08
C ALA A 60 12.65 -15.55 -9.60
N ALA A 61 11.93 -16.21 -8.68
CA ALA A 61 12.35 -16.33 -7.29
C ALA A 61 13.62 -17.20 -7.10
N GLY A 62 14.03 -18.01 -8.09
CA GLY A 62 15.17 -18.91 -7.97
C GLY A 62 15.07 -19.82 -6.74
N ASP A 63 16.13 -19.88 -5.94
CA ASP A 63 16.20 -20.73 -4.74
C ASP A 63 15.50 -20.12 -3.50
N PHE A 64 14.89 -18.93 -3.62
CA PHE A 64 14.20 -18.27 -2.50
C PHE A 64 12.78 -18.84 -2.33
N HIS A 65 12.66 -20.00 -1.68
CA HIS A 65 11.39 -20.72 -1.52
C HIS A 65 10.24 -19.87 -0.95
N GLY A 66 10.52 -19.01 0.03
CA GLY A 66 9.51 -18.12 0.61
C GLY A 66 9.00 -17.07 -0.40
N LEU A 67 9.89 -16.54 -1.23
CA LEU A 67 9.52 -15.61 -2.30
C LEU A 67 8.75 -16.33 -3.41
N ALA A 68 9.16 -17.55 -3.77
CA ALA A 68 8.46 -18.36 -4.76
C ALA A 68 7.01 -18.64 -4.35
N ALA A 69 6.79 -19.03 -3.09
CA ALA A 69 5.45 -19.21 -2.54
C ALA A 69 4.62 -17.91 -2.56
N GLY A 70 5.24 -16.78 -2.21
CA GLY A 70 4.59 -15.47 -2.27
C GLY A 70 4.20 -15.05 -3.69
N LEU A 71 5.09 -15.23 -4.67
CA LEU A 71 4.80 -14.95 -6.08
C LEU A 71 3.72 -15.87 -6.65
N ALA A 72 3.71 -17.15 -6.26
CA ALA A 72 2.65 -18.08 -6.66
C ALA A 72 1.27 -17.65 -6.09
N ALA A 73 1.23 -17.25 -4.83
CA ALA A 73 0.02 -16.67 -4.23
C ALA A 73 -0.40 -15.37 -4.95
N PHE A 74 0.57 -14.51 -5.28
CA PHE A 74 0.31 -13.26 -6.00
C PHE A 74 -0.25 -13.48 -7.42
N GLU A 75 0.28 -14.45 -8.16
CA GLU A 75 -0.19 -14.76 -9.52
C GLU A 75 -1.60 -15.39 -9.53
N THR A 76 -1.95 -16.14 -8.49
CA THR A 76 -3.27 -16.79 -8.34
C THR A 76 -4.35 -15.84 -7.81
N ALA A 77 -3.97 -14.82 -7.05
CA ALA A 77 -4.88 -13.79 -6.59
C ALA A 77 -5.49 -12.99 -7.75
N SER A 78 -6.77 -12.65 -7.60
CA SER A 78 -7.48 -11.74 -8.48
C SER A 78 -6.93 -10.30 -8.39
N PRO A 79 -7.16 -9.45 -9.41
CA PRO A 79 -6.74 -8.04 -9.36
C PRO A 79 -7.30 -7.28 -8.14
N ASP A 80 -8.53 -7.60 -7.73
CA ASP A 80 -9.20 -6.98 -6.58
C ASP A 80 -8.56 -7.41 -5.26
N GLU A 81 -8.21 -8.69 -5.10
CA GLU A 81 -7.51 -9.19 -3.91
C GLU A 81 -6.13 -8.56 -3.77
N ARG A 82 -5.37 -8.45 -4.88
CA ARG A 82 -4.07 -7.77 -4.89
C ARG A 82 -4.18 -6.29 -4.51
N LEU A 83 -5.19 -5.60 -5.03
CA LEU A 83 -5.44 -4.20 -4.68
C LEU A 83 -5.78 -4.07 -3.19
N ALA A 84 -6.68 -4.90 -2.70
CA ALA A 84 -7.13 -4.90 -1.31
C ALA A 84 -5.98 -5.16 -0.33
N ASP A 85 -5.13 -6.15 -0.62
CA ASP A 85 -3.96 -6.48 0.19
C ASP A 85 -2.97 -5.31 0.25
N GLY A 86 -2.63 -4.72 -0.90
CA GLY A 86 -1.71 -3.59 -0.95
C GLY A 86 -2.24 -2.33 -0.26
N VAL A 87 -3.51 -1.98 -0.45
CA VAL A 87 -4.16 -0.88 0.29
C VAL A 87 -4.20 -1.18 1.78
N GLY A 88 -4.56 -2.41 2.16
CA GLY A 88 -4.58 -2.88 3.55
C GLY A 88 -3.24 -2.67 4.24
N GLY A 89 -2.14 -3.13 3.62
CA GLY A 89 -0.79 -2.96 4.15
C GLY A 89 -0.38 -1.49 4.32
N ILE A 90 -0.75 -0.60 3.38
CA ILE A 90 -0.49 0.85 3.52
C ILE A 90 -1.26 1.41 4.73
N LEU A 91 -2.54 1.06 4.87
CA LEU A 91 -3.39 1.54 5.96
C LEU A 91 -2.95 0.99 7.32
N ASP A 92 -2.50 -0.25 7.40
CA ASP A 92 -1.91 -0.82 8.62
C ASP A 92 -0.63 -0.08 9.03
N GLY A 93 0.21 0.27 8.07
CA GLY A 93 1.38 1.12 8.30
C GLY A 93 0.99 2.52 8.82
N VAL A 94 -0.10 3.10 8.30
CA VAL A 94 -0.65 4.37 8.80
C VAL A 94 -1.15 4.21 10.25
N ARG A 95 -1.93 3.16 10.52
CA ARG A 95 -2.47 2.85 11.85
C ARG A 95 -1.38 2.68 12.88
N HIS A 96 -0.32 1.94 12.55
CA HIS A 96 0.84 1.77 13.41
C HIS A 96 1.47 3.12 13.78
N ARG A 97 1.66 4.02 12.80
CA ARG A 97 2.22 5.36 13.05
C ARG A 97 1.32 6.28 13.88
N VAL A 98 -0.01 6.13 13.78
CA VAL A 98 -0.96 6.81 14.67
C VAL A 98 -0.86 6.28 16.09
N GLY A 99 -0.89 4.95 16.25
CA GLY A 99 -0.86 4.27 17.55
C GLY A 99 0.42 4.56 18.34
N VAL A 100 1.58 4.52 17.66
CA VAL A 100 2.88 4.89 18.26
C VAL A 100 2.88 6.33 18.79
N ARG A 101 2.22 7.28 18.10
CA ARG A 101 2.13 8.66 18.59
C ARG A 101 1.23 8.81 19.82
N LYS A 102 0.13 8.06 19.89
CA LYS A 102 -0.72 8.05 21.10
C LYS A 102 -0.01 7.48 22.32
N GLY A 103 0.94 6.56 22.13
CA GLY A 103 1.73 5.95 23.23
C GLY A 103 3.04 6.66 23.58
N GLY A 104 3.53 7.60 22.74
CA GLY A 104 4.82 8.28 22.92
C GLY A 104 4.75 9.76 23.30
N GLY A 105 3.55 10.27 23.60
CA GLY A 105 3.30 11.72 23.80
C GLY A 105 3.43 12.25 25.23
N ASP A 106 3.52 11.40 26.26
CA ASP A 106 3.40 11.83 27.67
C ASP A 106 4.72 11.90 28.47
N SER A 107 5.88 11.76 27.83
CA SER A 107 7.18 11.83 28.52
C SER A 107 8.07 12.97 28.01
N ALA A 108 7.56 14.21 28.03
CA ALA A 108 8.39 15.41 27.94
C ALA A 108 7.72 16.63 28.60
N SER A 109 7.31 16.48 29.87
CA SER A 109 7.13 17.62 30.77
C SER A 109 8.00 17.38 32.00
N GLY A 110 9.25 17.81 31.88
CA GLY A 110 10.21 17.88 32.99
C GLY A 110 10.72 19.30 33.04
N ALA A 111 10.12 20.09 33.93
CA ALA A 111 10.54 21.44 34.24
C ALA A 111 12.02 21.49 34.65
N VAL A 112 12.71 22.55 34.27
CA VAL A 112 13.83 23.07 35.07
C VAL A 112 13.66 24.58 35.16
N SER A 113 13.57 25.02 36.41
CA SER A 113 13.46 26.40 36.90
C SER A 113 14.62 27.30 36.50
#